data_AF-A0A7G9GZG7-F1
#
_entry.id   AF-A0A7G9GZG7-F1
#
_cell.length_a   1.000
_cell.length_b   1.000
_cell.length_c   1.000
_cell.angle_alpha   90.00
_cell.angle_beta   90.00
_cell.angle_gamma   90.00
#
_symmetry.space_group_name_H-M   'P 1'
#
loop_
_entity.id
_entity.type
_entity.pdbx_description
1 polymer ?
#
loop_
_entity_poly.entity_id
_entity_poly.type
_entity_poly.pdbx_seq_one_letter_code
_entity_poly.pdbx_strand_id
1 'polypeptide(L)'
;MVNFKKVDEYIMHIENGSIPDGMTFNEFAIDFYNESKVIPMSKYLRNSGHTSKMPKIMNTKKIGEILYDSEKNKDIVLTFLKRKGFDGIPELNYTVVMLVRKVELLDNWKKIASYLSSDKTIEEINNSTRCKLLPGEIEKLEDFMMDELQISEEELNWLLSKFSKINLDKELSKALKKLIRQ
;
A
#
# COMPACT_ATOMS: atom_id res chain seq x y z
N MET A 1 26.30 -2.49 16.12
CA MET A 1 25.73 -3.73 16.70
C MET A 1 24.22 -3.59 16.65
N VAL A 2 23.48 -4.61 16.20
CA VAL A 2 22.01 -4.51 16.06
C VAL A 2 21.36 -4.58 17.44
N ASN A 3 20.48 -3.62 17.75
CA ASN A 3 19.68 -3.64 18.98
C ASN A 3 18.36 -4.38 18.76
N PHE A 4 18.39 -5.71 18.88
CA PHE A 4 17.20 -6.55 18.66
C PHE A 4 16.04 -6.21 19.60
N LYS A 5 16.32 -5.83 20.85
CA LYS A 5 15.28 -5.42 21.81
C LYS A 5 14.49 -4.21 21.33
N LYS A 6 15.20 -3.18 20.84
CA LYS A 6 14.57 -1.97 20.27
C LYS A 6 13.80 -2.28 18.99
N VAL A 7 14.31 -3.19 18.16
CA VAL A 7 13.60 -3.66 16.95
C VAL A 7 12.30 -4.36 17.32
N ASP A 8 12.30 -5.20 18.36
CA ASP A 8 11.09 -5.90 18.83
C ASP A 8 10.07 -4.93 19.43
N GLU A 9 10.50 -3.94 20.22
CA GLU A 9 9.64 -2.87 20.73
C GLU A 9 8.97 -2.10 19.58
N TYR A 10 9.73 -1.77 18.54
CA TYR A 10 9.19 -1.11 17.35
C TYR A 10 8.23 -1.99 16.55
N ILE A 11 8.50 -3.30 16.44
CA ILE A 11 7.56 -4.24 15.84
C ILE A 11 6.23 -4.22 16.60
N MET A 12 6.25 -4.25 17.94
CA MET A 12 5.02 -4.19 18.75
C MET A 12 4.20 -2.92 18.47
N HIS A 13 4.86 -1.76 18.40
CA HIS A 13 4.19 -0.50 18.05
C HIS A 13 3.54 -0.57 16.67
N ILE A 14 4.25 -1.12 15.67
CA ILE A 14 3.74 -1.28 14.31
C ILE A 14 2.53 -2.20 14.28
N GLU A 15 2.58 -3.34 14.96
CA GLU A 15 1.47 -4.29 14.98
C GLU A 15 0.22 -3.65 15.55
N ASN A 16 0.36 -2.91 16.65
CA ASN A 16 -0.72 -2.19 17.32
C ASN A 16 -1.18 -0.92 16.57
N GLY A 17 -0.41 -0.45 15.58
CA GLY A 17 -0.73 0.80 14.87
C GLY A 17 -0.53 2.05 15.74
N SER A 18 0.35 1.96 16.71
CA SER A 18 0.78 3.04 17.61
C SER A 18 2.20 3.48 17.26
N ILE A 19 2.64 4.64 17.74
CA ILE A 19 4.03 5.08 17.68
C ILE A 19 4.59 5.20 19.10
N PRO A 20 5.93 5.11 19.30
CA PRO A 20 6.54 5.39 20.60
C PRO A 20 6.23 6.81 21.08
N ASP A 21 6.08 6.97 22.40
CA ASP A 21 5.81 8.29 23.00
C ASP A 21 6.95 9.28 22.72
N GLY A 22 6.57 10.51 22.36
CA GLY A 22 7.51 11.60 22.10
C GLY A 22 8.19 11.56 20.72
N MET A 23 7.78 10.65 19.82
CA MET A 23 8.24 10.63 18.42
C MET A 23 7.10 11.00 17.47
N THR A 24 7.44 11.62 16.34
CA THR A 24 6.54 11.62 15.17
C THR A 24 6.60 10.27 14.45
N PHE A 25 5.62 10.00 13.58
CA PHE A 25 5.63 8.78 12.78
C PHE A 25 6.85 8.73 11.84
N ASN A 26 7.23 9.86 11.25
CA ASN A 26 8.40 9.95 10.38
C ASN A 26 9.70 9.63 11.15
N GLU A 27 9.89 10.20 12.33
CA GLU A 27 11.04 9.93 13.20
C GLU A 27 11.10 8.44 13.58
N PHE A 28 9.97 7.90 14.02
CA PHE A 28 9.81 6.50 14.35
C PHE A 28 10.18 5.58 13.16
N ALA A 29 9.65 5.87 11.96
CA ALA A 29 9.91 5.06 10.79
C ALA A 29 11.39 5.10 10.35
N ILE A 30 12.02 6.28 10.39
CA ILE A 30 13.46 6.43 10.08
C ILE A 30 14.29 5.64 11.09
N ASP A 31 14.00 5.75 12.39
CA ASP A 31 14.77 5.06 13.42
C ASP A 31 14.60 3.54 13.31
N PHE A 32 13.37 3.06 13.10
CA PHE A 32 13.11 1.64 12.83
C PHE A 32 13.86 1.14 11.59
N TYR A 33 13.92 1.91 10.50
CA TYR A 33 14.73 1.56 9.34
C TYR A 33 16.21 1.49 9.70
N ASN A 34 16.76 2.45 10.44
CA ASN A 34 18.17 2.46 10.81
C ASN A 34 18.57 1.26 11.69
N GLU A 35 17.72 0.88 12.64
CA GLU A 35 17.94 -0.27 13.51
C GLU A 35 17.79 -1.61 12.76
N SER A 36 16.92 -1.66 11.75
CA SER A 36 16.58 -2.90 11.05
C SER A 36 17.21 -3.07 9.66
N LYS A 37 17.87 -2.07 9.08
CA LYS A 37 18.32 -2.09 7.67
C LYS A 37 19.30 -3.23 7.35
N VAL A 38 20.12 -3.65 8.31
CA VAL A 38 21.07 -4.75 8.18
C VAL A 38 20.46 -6.13 8.52
N ILE A 39 19.25 -6.15 9.07
CA ILE A 39 18.56 -7.39 9.45
C ILE A 39 17.82 -7.93 8.23
N PRO A 40 17.97 -9.22 7.88
CA PRO A 40 17.09 -9.89 6.93
C PRO A 40 15.68 -10.06 7.52
N MET A 41 14.92 -8.97 7.52
CA MET A 41 13.64 -8.84 8.24
C MET A 41 12.63 -9.94 7.94
N SER A 42 12.52 -10.38 6.68
CA SER A 42 11.59 -11.47 6.34
C SER A 42 11.93 -12.78 7.07
N LYS A 43 13.23 -13.09 7.24
CA LYS A 43 13.67 -14.27 8.00
C LYS A 43 13.48 -14.04 9.50
N TYR A 44 13.82 -12.85 9.99
CA TYR A 44 13.65 -12.47 11.38
C TYR A 44 12.20 -12.64 11.84
N LEU A 45 11.26 -12.01 11.14
CA LEU A 45 9.83 -12.01 11.47
C LEU A 45 9.19 -13.39 11.43
N ARG A 46 9.65 -14.29 10.54
CA ARG A 46 9.19 -15.68 10.53
C ARG A 46 9.63 -16.43 11.78
N ASN A 47 10.87 -16.21 12.20
CA ASN A 47 11.44 -16.90 13.36
C ASN A 47 10.89 -16.35 14.68
N SER A 48 10.46 -15.09 14.73
CA SER A 48 9.87 -14.45 15.91
C SER A 48 8.33 -14.47 15.95
N GLY A 49 7.66 -15.13 14.98
CA GLY A 49 6.20 -15.35 15.03
C GLY A 49 5.33 -14.20 14.48
N HIS A 50 5.91 -13.19 13.84
CA HIS A 50 5.21 -12.01 13.33
C HIS A 50 4.76 -12.13 11.86
N THR A 51 4.53 -13.36 11.37
CA THR A 51 4.25 -13.63 9.96
C THR A 51 2.97 -12.95 9.45
N SER A 52 1.94 -12.86 10.29
CA SER A 52 0.63 -12.28 9.93
C SER A 52 0.67 -10.76 9.73
N LYS A 53 1.61 -10.06 10.38
CA LYS A 53 1.79 -8.60 10.29
C LYS A 53 3.00 -8.21 9.43
N MET A 54 3.68 -9.18 8.83
CA MET A 54 4.86 -8.97 8.00
C MET A 54 4.69 -7.86 6.94
N PRO A 55 3.57 -7.77 6.17
CA PRO A 55 3.41 -6.70 5.20
C PRO A 55 3.44 -5.30 5.83
N LYS A 56 2.77 -5.11 6.98
CA LYS A 56 2.72 -3.83 7.68
C LYS A 56 4.11 -3.43 8.20
N ILE A 57 4.84 -4.39 8.78
CA ILE A 57 6.19 -4.18 9.31
C ILE A 57 7.19 -3.85 8.19
N MET A 58 7.18 -4.64 7.11
CA MET A 58 8.05 -4.43 5.96
C MET A 58 7.79 -3.10 5.25
N ASN A 59 6.52 -2.72 5.10
CA ASN A 59 6.17 -1.44 4.50
C ASN A 59 6.52 -0.26 5.40
N THR A 60 6.41 -0.40 6.73
CA THR A 60 6.87 0.65 7.68
C THR A 60 8.38 0.84 7.56
N LYS A 61 9.15 -0.26 7.47
CA LYS A 61 10.60 -0.22 7.17
C LYS A 61 10.88 0.49 5.84
N LYS A 62 10.06 0.25 4.81
CA LYS A 62 10.19 0.92 3.50
C LYS A 62 9.87 2.41 3.58
N ILE A 63 8.90 2.84 4.40
CA ILE A 63 8.69 4.27 4.65
C ILE A 63 9.95 4.89 5.27
N GLY A 64 10.52 4.25 6.29
CA GLY A 64 11.76 4.73 6.90
C GLY A 64 12.90 4.88 5.90
N GLU A 65 13.05 3.93 4.98
CA GLU A 65 14.00 4.00 3.86
C GLU A 65 13.71 5.20 2.94
N ILE A 66 12.45 5.39 2.53
CA ILE A 66 12.04 6.52 1.67
C ILE A 66 12.36 7.86 2.33
N LEU A 67 12.01 8.02 3.61
CA LEU A 67 12.29 9.25 4.36
C LEU A 67 13.79 9.49 4.52
N TYR A 68 14.54 8.45 4.87
CA TYR A 68 16.00 8.51 4.99
C TYR A 68 16.67 8.90 3.66
N ASP A 69 16.26 8.30 2.55
CA ASP A 69 16.78 8.62 1.22
C ASP A 69 16.30 10.01 0.73
N SER A 70 15.16 10.48 1.23
CA SER A 70 14.68 11.83 0.95
C SER A 70 15.56 12.90 1.57
N GLU A 71 16.04 12.69 2.80
CA GLU A 71 17.01 13.61 3.42
C GLU A 71 18.35 13.63 2.66
N LYS A 72 18.77 12.50 2.07
CA LYS A 72 19.96 12.46 1.22
C LYS A 72 19.78 13.16 -0.13
N ASN A 73 18.56 13.19 -0.66
CA ASN A 73 18.22 13.77 -1.97
C ASN A 73 17.30 14.99 -1.80
N LYS A 74 17.53 15.77 -0.74
CA LYS A 74 16.60 16.77 -0.22
C LYS A 74 16.15 17.78 -1.27
N ASP A 75 17.06 18.31 -2.07
CA ASP A 75 16.74 19.33 -3.08
C ASP A 75 15.77 18.81 -4.15
N ILE A 76 15.99 17.58 -4.62
CA ILE A 76 15.16 16.93 -5.65
C ILE A 76 13.77 16.64 -5.08
N VAL A 77 13.72 16.05 -3.88
CA VAL A 77 12.46 15.67 -3.23
C VAL A 77 11.64 16.91 -2.86
N LEU A 78 12.26 17.93 -2.24
CA LEU A 78 11.56 19.17 -1.91
C LEU A 78 11.08 19.91 -3.16
N THR A 79 11.86 19.91 -4.25
CA THR A 79 11.41 20.50 -5.53
C THR A 79 10.18 19.77 -6.07
N PHE A 80 10.17 18.43 -6.02
CA PHE A 80 9.02 17.63 -6.42
C PHE A 80 7.78 17.90 -5.55
N LEU A 81 7.96 17.91 -4.23
CA LEU A 81 6.89 18.12 -3.26
C LEU A 81 6.31 19.54 -3.32
N LYS A 82 7.13 20.57 -3.51
CA LYS A 82 6.66 21.95 -3.73
C LYS A 82 5.78 22.07 -4.97
N ARG A 83 6.15 21.40 -6.07
CA ARG A 83 5.29 21.35 -7.29
C ARG A 83 3.96 20.64 -7.05
N LYS A 84 3.85 19.87 -5.97
CA LYS A 84 2.63 19.18 -5.52
C LYS A 84 1.89 19.94 -4.39
N GLY A 85 2.34 21.13 -4.02
CA GLY A 85 1.69 21.98 -3.02
C GLY A 85 2.10 21.70 -1.58
N PHE A 86 3.21 20.99 -1.34
CA PHE A 86 3.73 20.76 0.01
C PHE A 86 4.91 21.70 0.31
N ASP A 87 4.90 22.31 1.51
CA ASP A 87 5.97 23.21 1.96
C ASP A 87 7.23 22.49 2.45
N GLY A 88 7.15 21.17 2.62
CA GLY A 88 8.23 20.31 3.09
C GLY A 88 7.90 18.83 2.92
N ILE A 89 8.71 17.97 3.52
CA ILE A 89 8.38 16.54 3.65
C ILE A 89 7.19 16.42 4.61
N PRO A 90 6.04 15.90 4.16
CA PRO A 90 4.85 15.82 5.01
C PRO A 90 5.03 14.74 6.09
N GLU A 91 4.35 14.93 7.22
CA GLU A 91 4.22 13.90 8.24
C GLU A 91 3.34 12.75 7.70
N LEU A 92 3.87 11.53 7.76
CA LEU A 92 3.18 10.34 7.24
C LEU A 92 2.44 9.61 8.37
N ASN A 93 1.73 8.53 8.03
CA ASN A 93 1.02 7.70 9.00
C ASN A 93 0.89 6.25 8.50
N TYR A 94 0.31 5.39 9.34
CA TYR A 94 0.11 3.98 9.00
C TYR A 94 -0.81 3.73 7.80
N THR A 95 -1.60 4.71 7.38
CA THR A 95 -2.42 4.59 6.17
C THR A 95 -1.55 4.66 4.91
N VAL A 96 -0.53 5.52 4.92
CA VAL A 96 0.45 5.66 3.83
C VAL A 96 1.27 4.39 3.62
N VAL A 97 1.50 3.61 4.68
CA VAL A 97 2.22 2.32 4.64
C VAL A 97 1.62 1.34 3.61
N MET A 98 0.33 1.45 3.30
CA MET A 98 -0.30 0.57 2.31
C MET A 98 0.06 0.90 0.85
N LEU A 99 0.60 2.10 0.59
CA LEU A 99 0.84 2.63 -0.76
C LEU A 99 2.26 2.34 -1.27
N VAL A 100 3.23 2.19 -0.37
CA VAL A 100 4.64 2.07 -0.72
C VAL A 100 4.95 0.75 -1.42
N ARG A 101 5.93 0.78 -2.33
CA ARG A 101 6.40 -0.36 -3.12
C ARG A 101 7.92 -0.34 -3.24
N LYS A 102 8.49 -1.47 -3.66
CA LYS A 102 9.92 -1.59 -4.01
C LYS A 102 10.19 -0.99 -5.40
N VAL A 103 10.03 0.33 -5.49
CA VAL A 103 10.24 1.16 -6.68
C VAL A 103 11.11 2.37 -6.32
N GLU A 104 11.46 3.18 -7.31
CA GLU A 104 12.26 4.40 -7.15
C GLU A 104 11.65 5.38 -6.14
N LEU A 105 12.52 6.23 -5.57
CA LEU A 105 12.15 7.20 -4.53
C LEU A 105 11.01 8.13 -4.98
N LEU A 106 11.14 8.73 -6.18
CA LEU A 106 10.14 9.66 -6.70
C LEU A 106 8.83 8.98 -7.08
N ASP A 107 8.86 7.71 -7.49
CA ASP A 107 7.64 6.96 -7.78
C ASP A 107 6.84 6.68 -6.51
N ASN A 108 7.52 6.39 -5.39
CA ASN A 108 6.87 6.33 -4.09
C ASN A 108 6.28 7.69 -3.69
N TRP A 109 7.05 8.78 -3.82
CA TRP A 109 6.55 10.13 -3.50
C TRP A 109 5.38 10.56 -4.36
N LYS A 110 5.32 10.15 -5.63
CA LYS A 110 4.16 10.40 -6.49
C LYS A 110 2.88 9.79 -5.93
N LYS A 111 2.94 8.55 -5.42
CA LYS A 111 1.79 7.88 -4.78
C LYS A 111 1.41 8.52 -3.46
N ILE A 112 2.41 8.82 -2.62
CA ILE A 112 2.21 9.45 -1.31
C ILE A 112 1.57 10.83 -1.48
N ALA A 113 2.11 11.67 -2.36
CA ALA A 113 1.57 13.00 -2.64
C ALA A 113 0.12 12.93 -3.15
N SER A 114 -0.19 12.05 -4.12
CA SER A 114 -1.56 11.89 -4.61
C SER A 114 -2.56 11.46 -3.53
N TYR A 115 -2.13 10.69 -2.55
CA TYR A 115 -2.97 10.32 -1.42
C TYR A 115 -3.19 11.49 -0.47
N LEU A 116 -2.12 12.19 -0.08
CA LEU A 116 -2.17 13.29 0.90
C LEU A 116 -2.93 14.51 0.37
N SER A 117 -2.88 14.77 -0.94
CA SER A 117 -3.66 15.83 -1.59
C SER A 117 -5.16 15.52 -1.68
N SER A 118 -5.63 14.36 -1.17
CA SER A 118 -7.03 13.90 -1.26
C SER A 118 -7.55 13.70 -2.68
N ASP A 119 -6.66 13.67 -3.68
CA ASP A 119 -7.03 13.49 -5.10
C ASP A 119 -7.59 12.10 -5.38
N LYS A 120 -7.18 11.09 -4.59
CA LYS A 120 -7.53 9.68 -4.79
C LYS A 120 -7.52 8.90 -3.48
N THR A 121 -8.47 7.98 -3.33
CA THR A 121 -8.48 6.98 -2.27
C THR A 121 -7.33 5.98 -2.41
N ILE A 122 -6.99 5.27 -1.32
CA ILE A 122 -5.97 4.19 -1.34
C ILE A 122 -6.27 3.15 -2.42
N GLU A 123 -7.55 2.81 -2.58
CA GLU A 123 -8.02 1.84 -3.56
C GLU A 123 -7.79 2.34 -4.99
N GLU A 124 -8.14 3.60 -5.29
CA GLU A 124 -7.90 4.22 -6.60
C GLU A 124 -6.41 4.34 -6.94
N ILE A 125 -5.56 4.67 -5.95
CA ILE A 125 -4.10 4.75 -6.16
C ILE A 125 -3.52 3.36 -6.42
N ASN A 126 -3.91 2.36 -5.63
CA ASN A 126 -3.49 0.99 -5.82
C ASN A 126 -3.97 0.43 -7.17
N ASN A 127 -5.22 0.71 -7.57
CA ASN A 127 -5.77 0.27 -8.85
C ASN A 127 -5.11 0.99 -10.04
N SER A 128 -4.79 2.28 -9.92
CA SER A 128 -4.06 3.03 -10.96
C SER A 128 -2.63 2.54 -11.19
N THR A 129 -2.12 1.71 -10.29
CA THR A 129 -0.77 1.13 -10.34
C THR A 129 -0.77 -0.39 -10.40
N ARG A 130 -1.94 -1.05 -10.49
CA ARG A 130 -2.02 -2.45 -10.92
C ARG A 130 -1.52 -2.51 -12.35
N CYS A 131 -0.66 -3.49 -12.67
CA CYS A 131 -0.31 -3.78 -14.05
C CYS A 131 -1.60 -3.81 -14.86
N LYS A 132 -1.68 -3.00 -15.92
CA LYS A 132 -2.65 -3.28 -16.98
C LYS A 132 -2.36 -4.71 -17.41
N LEU A 133 -3.35 -5.58 -17.28
CA LEU A 133 -3.23 -6.95 -17.76
C LEU A 133 -2.82 -6.89 -19.22
N LEU A 134 -1.80 -7.66 -19.59
CA LEU A 134 -1.46 -7.86 -20.99
C LEU A 134 -2.64 -8.53 -21.71
N PRO A 135 -2.80 -8.35 -23.03
CA PRO A 135 -3.92 -8.93 -23.76
C PRO A 135 -4.11 -10.43 -23.50
N GLY A 136 -3.03 -11.22 -23.47
CA GLY A 136 -3.11 -12.65 -23.17
C GLY A 136 -3.38 -13.00 -21.69
N GLU A 137 -3.21 -12.05 -20.76
CA GLU A 137 -3.67 -12.22 -19.37
C GLU A 137 -5.16 -11.91 -19.25
N ILE A 138 -5.67 -10.97 -20.05
CA ILE A 138 -7.11 -10.67 -20.15
C ILE A 138 -7.83 -11.89 -20.71
N GLU A 139 -7.38 -12.40 -21.87
CA GLU A 139 -7.96 -13.57 -22.54
C GLU A 139 -8.04 -14.78 -21.60
N LYS A 140 -6.97 -15.09 -20.87
CA LYS A 140 -6.97 -16.18 -19.89
C LYS A 140 -7.97 -16.01 -18.75
N LEU A 141 -8.21 -14.78 -18.31
CA LEU A 141 -9.20 -14.50 -17.26
C LEU A 141 -10.62 -14.57 -17.82
N GLU A 142 -10.82 -14.09 -19.04
CA GLU A 142 -12.11 -14.19 -19.75
C GLU A 142 -12.47 -15.65 -20.00
N ASP A 143 -11.55 -16.45 -20.54
CA ASP A 143 -11.71 -17.91 -20.73
C ASP A 143 -12.04 -18.61 -19.41
N PHE A 144 -11.26 -18.35 -18.36
CA PHE A 144 -11.51 -18.92 -17.04
C PHE A 144 -12.91 -18.58 -16.51
N MET A 145 -13.35 -17.32 -16.66
CA MET A 145 -14.67 -16.89 -16.20
C MET A 145 -15.80 -17.50 -17.04
N MET A 146 -15.63 -17.58 -18.36
CA MET A 146 -16.59 -18.23 -19.26
C MET A 146 -16.73 -19.71 -18.93
N ASP A 147 -15.62 -20.40 -18.68
CA ASP A 147 -15.59 -21.82 -18.31
C ASP A 147 -16.22 -22.06 -16.93
N GLU A 148 -15.84 -21.32 -15.90
CA GLU A 148 -16.35 -21.56 -14.54
C GLU A 148 -17.82 -21.18 -14.38
N LEU A 149 -18.26 -20.11 -15.04
CA LEU A 149 -19.65 -19.66 -15.00
C LEU A 149 -20.52 -20.32 -16.07
N GLN A 150 -19.91 -21.05 -17.01
CA GLN A 150 -20.56 -21.66 -18.17
C GLN A 150 -21.37 -20.63 -18.96
N ILE A 151 -20.76 -19.48 -19.25
CA ILE A 151 -21.38 -18.35 -19.97
C ILE A 151 -20.64 -18.06 -21.27
N SER A 152 -21.37 -17.50 -22.24
CA SER A 152 -20.81 -16.99 -23.49
C SER A 152 -20.07 -15.66 -23.30
N GLU A 153 -19.30 -15.27 -24.31
CA GLU A 153 -18.60 -13.97 -24.34
C GLU A 153 -19.57 -12.78 -24.24
N GLU A 154 -20.74 -12.86 -24.89
CA GLU A 154 -21.78 -11.82 -24.79
C GLU A 154 -22.32 -11.69 -23.37
N GLU A 155 -22.55 -12.82 -22.69
CA GLU A 155 -23.02 -12.86 -21.31
C GLU A 155 -21.94 -12.39 -20.34
N LEU A 156 -20.67 -12.71 -20.58
CA LEU A 156 -19.55 -12.19 -19.81
C LEU A 156 -19.44 -10.68 -19.95
N ASN A 157 -19.53 -10.15 -21.18
CA ASN A 157 -19.52 -8.70 -21.43
C ASN A 157 -20.70 -8.00 -20.73
N TRP A 158 -21.88 -8.61 -20.79
CA TRP A 158 -23.05 -8.13 -20.05
C TRP A 158 -22.79 -8.13 -18.54
N LEU A 159 -22.26 -9.23 -17.99
CA LEU A 159 -21.96 -9.39 -16.57
C LEU A 159 -20.96 -8.32 -16.10
N LEU A 160 -19.85 -8.13 -16.80
CA LEU A 160 -18.85 -7.11 -16.49
C LEU A 160 -19.47 -5.70 -16.52
N SER A 161 -20.34 -5.42 -17.49
CA SER A 161 -21.03 -4.13 -17.58
C SER A 161 -21.96 -3.87 -16.38
N LYS A 162 -22.69 -4.89 -15.91
CA LYS A 162 -23.57 -4.79 -14.75
C LYS A 162 -22.76 -4.71 -13.45
N PHE A 163 -21.73 -5.54 -13.33
CA PHE A 163 -20.86 -5.58 -12.15
C PHE A 163 -20.11 -4.26 -11.96
N SER A 164 -19.68 -3.62 -13.05
CA SER A 164 -19.11 -2.27 -13.00
C SER A 164 -20.08 -1.26 -12.40
N LYS A 165 -21.36 -1.25 -12.84
CA LYS A 165 -22.40 -0.39 -12.25
C LYS A 165 -22.66 -0.69 -10.79
N ILE A 166 -22.71 -1.97 -10.42
CA ILE A 166 -22.90 -2.42 -9.03
C ILE A 166 -21.74 -1.97 -8.13
N ASN A 167 -20.50 -1.98 -8.63
CA ASN A 167 -19.34 -1.54 -7.86
C ASN A 167 -19.32 -0.02 -7.63
N LEU A 168 -19.85 0.77 -8.58
CA LEU A 168 -19.93 2.22 -8.46
C LEU A 168 -21.06 2.69 -7.53
N ASP A 169 -22.11 1.88 -7.34
CA ASP A 169 -23.25 2.20 -6.49
C ASP A 169 -23.33 1.29 -5.24
N LYS A 170 -23.00 1.87 -4.08
CA LYS A 170 -23.01 1.15 -2.80
C LYS A 170 -24.39 0.64 -2.39
N GLU A 171 -25.48 1.34 -2.74
CA GLU A 171 -26.83 0.90 -2.39
C GLU A 171 -27.26 -0.27 -3.27
N LEU A 172 -26.92 -0.23 -4.57
CA LEU A 172 -27.16 -1.35 -5.48
C LEU A 172 -26.39 -2.61 -5.05
N SER A 173 -25.14 -2.47 -4.63
CA SER A 173 -24.34 -3.58 -4.08
C SER A 173 -24.95 -4.16 -2.81
N LYS A 174 -25.41 -3.31 -1.87
CA LYS A 174 -26.09 -3.77 -0.64
C LYS A 174 -27.38 -4.52 -0.95
N ALA A 175 -28.20 -4.00 -1.88
CA ALA A 175 -29.44 -4.63 -2.28
C ALA A 175 -29.20 -6.03 -2.88
N LEU A 176 -28.25 -6.14 -3.81
CA LEU A 176 -27.89 -7.43 -4.42
C LEU A 176 -27.38 -8.45 -3.38
N LYS A 177 -26.50 -8.03 -2.46
CA LYS A 177 -26.01 -8.90 -1.38
C LYS A 177 -27.11 -9.40 -0.44
N LYS A 178 -28.16 -8.61 -0.23
CA LYS A 178 -29.32 -9.05 0.55
C LYS A 178 -30.10 -10.16 -0.17
N LEU A 179 -30.25 -10.06 -1.49
CA LEU A 179 -30.94 -11.07 -2.30
C LEU A 179 -30.17 -12.39 -2.36
N ILE A 180 -28.84 -12.34 -2.48
CA ILE A 180 -27.99 -13.54 -2.49
C ILE A 180 -28.04 -14.32 -1.16
N ARG A 181 -28.38 -13.65 -0.06
CA ARG A 181 -28.43 -14.25 1.29
C ARG A 181 -29.78 -14.88 1.64
N GLN A 182 -30.76 -14.83 0.73
CA GLN A 182 -31.98 -15.62 0.89
C GLN A 182 -31.69 -17.10 0.66
#